data_AF-A0A2A2PYP8-F1
#
_entry.id   AF-A0A2A2PYP8-F1
#
_cell.length_a   1.000
_cell.length_b   1.000
_cell.length_c   1.000
_cell.angle_alpha   90.00
_cell.angle_beta   90.00
_cell.angle_gamma   90.00
#
_symmetry.space_group_name_H-M   'P 1'
#
loop_
_entity.id
_entity.type
_entity.pdbx_description
1 polymer ?
#
loop_
_entity_poly.entity_id
_entity_poly.type
_entity_poly.pdbx_seq_one_letter_code
_entity_poly.pdbx_strand_id
1 'polypeptide(L)'
;MHPWRNSLSLAVIALLCGGCGYVHVGKLPEAPAATVVGDEKLMNENAELRLEKKLLQQELALTRAQGDALRMAIENRAADGDTSKRLVEKLNETSRELASLRTSYTQLQSERNRAVASAAESATLKQQLGATEEKLAASLRNYTQLQEEIGKLRADVDRTRAENVALSEQVKSVTAQNEQAQAALAQLNLDFVAQKDARFRAEQDAATLRTELKSVAPNSSVLSQQRTGAAADARSLAAEHAAETAALKQQLDALRLQVDTLAAERTELNRRLSAAPAPDLANVEAKLATALRDATALRSENEQLKAARAQMSDQLAQLQTSGPAPSAVQALRVQLRDAQTQASVLTEENARLKARLSGAAPNPAPAVTPAPAPAPAPAAGSAPPANSGVVTIRPSGVNATLITTVQPPPRVTVGRTDSPAPAPATGGTRTHTVTGGDTLAKISTQYYGTPNRWSEILAANRDVLGESNNLVVGRTLRIP
;
A
#
# COMPACT_ATOMS: atom_id res chain seq x y z
N MET A 1 48.08 -54.83 16.42
CA MET A 1 49.49 -54.48 16.73
C MET A 1 49.64 -54.45 18.23
N HIS A 2 50.64 -55.13 18.80
CA HIS A 2 50.96 -55.07 20.24
C HIS A 2 52.34 -54.42 20.46
N PRO A 3 52.61 -53.84 21.65
CA PRO A 3 53.73 -52.93 21.86
C PRO A 3 55.05 -53.65 22.14
N TRP A 4 56.17 -52.97 21.90
CA TRP A 4 57.51 -53.45 22.24
C TRP A 4 58.40 -52.34 22.83
N ARG A 5 59.23 -52.75 23.79
CA ARG A 5 60.43 -52.09 24.38
C ARG A 5 60.23 -51.10 25.53
N ASN A 6 60.54 -51.64 26.72
CA ASN A 6 61.11 -50.91 27.86
C ASN A 6 62.43 -50.19 27.46
N SER A 7 62.79 -49.15 28.22
CA SER A 7 64.18 -48.85 28.58
C SER A 7 64.23 -48.21 29.98
N LEU A 8 65.05 -48.76 30.87
CA LEU A 8 65.41 -48.13 32.15
C LEU A 8 66.46 -47.02 31.93
N SER A 9 66.49 -46.02 32.81
CA SER A 9 67.72 -45.47 33.42
C SER A 9 67.40 -44.55 34.61
N LEU A 10 68.33 -44.42 35.56
CA LEU A 10 68.18 -43.61 36.78
C LEU A 10 68.89 -42.25 36.65
N ALA A 11 68.32 -41.19 37.25
CA ALA A 11 69.03 -40.21 38.08
C ALA A 11 68.00 -39.30 38.82
N VAL A 12 67.80 -39.39 40.15
CA VAL A 12 68.46 -38.72 41.30
C VAL A 12 68.34 -37.17 41.37
N ILE A 13 68.09 -36.65 42.59
CA ILE A 13 68.26 -35.26 43.13
C ILE A 13 67.03 -34.30 43.15
N ALA A 14 66.22 -34.49 44.20
CA ALA A 14 65.90 -33.54 45.29
C ALA A 14 64.98 -32.28 45.16
N LEU A 15 64.18 -32.10 46.24
CA LEU A 15 63.66 -30.84 46.85
C LEU A 15 62.64 -29.99 46.02
N LEU A 16 61.48 -29.51 46.53
CA LEU A 16 61.12 -28.98 47.86
C LEU A 16 59.61 -29.12 48.22
N CYS A 17 59.32 -29.08 49.53
CA CYS A 17 58.11 -28.63 50.26
C CYS A 17 56.69 -28.64 49.62
N GLY A 18 55.74 -29.30 50.31
CA GLY A 18 54.30 -29.08 50.15
C GLY A 18 53.47 -30.20 50.77
N GLY A 19 53.04 -30.06 52.03
CA GLY A 19 52.43 -31.17 52.80
C GLY A 19 50.91 -31.08 52.94
N CYS A 20 50.24 -32.23 52.89
CA CYS A 20 48.93 -32.48 53.53
C CYS A 20 48.72 -34.01 53.67
N GLY A 21 48.86 -34.56 54.88
CA GLY A 21 48.68 -35.98 55.14
C GLY A 21 47.22 -36.33 55.43
N TYR A 22 46.60 -37.22 54.65
CA TYR A 22 45.24 -37.69 54.86
C TYR A 22 45.24 -39.17 55.29
N VAL A 23 45.14 -39.42 56.59
CA VAL A 23 45.20 -40.77 57.17
C VAL A 23 43.86 -41.50 56.99
N HIS A 24 43.85 -42.54 56.16
CA HIS A 24 42.76 -43.51 56.17
C HIS A 24 42.91 -44.44 57.37
N VAL A 25 42.01 -44.32 58.36
CA VAL A 25 41.89 -45.31 59.45
C VAL A 25 41.13 -46.53 58.93
N GLY A 26 41.70 -47.71 59.12
CA GLY A 26 41.26 -48.94 58.45
C GLY A 26 40.00 -49.58 59.04
N LYS A 27 39.33 -50.38 58.20
CA LYS A 27 38.22 -51.26 58.60
C LYS A 27 38.80 -52.60 59.06
N LEU A 28 38.75 -52.88 60.36
CA LEU A 28 39.13 -54.19 60.92
C LEU A 28 37.95 -55.17 60.87
N PRO A 29 38.20 -56.49 60.77
CA PRO A 29 37.15 -57.50 60.75
C PRO A 29 36.50 -57.68 62.13
N GLU A 30 35.22 -58.07 62.13
CA GLU A 30 34.46 -58.32 63.36
C GLU A 30 34.98 -59.57 64.07
N ALA A 31 35.41 -59.40 65.33
CA ALA A 31 35.56 -60.53 66.26
C ALA A 31 34.18 -60.84 66.87
N PRO A 32 33.78 -62.12 67.01
CA PRO A 32 32.52 -62.48 67.65
C PRO A 32 32.52 -62.01 69.11
N ALA A 33 31.36 -61.58 69.60
CA ALA A 33 31.21 -61.05 70.95
C ALA A 33 31.52 -62.12 72.02
N ALA A 34 32.76 -62.14 72.50
CA ALA A 34 33.16 -62.93 73.65
C ALA A 34 32.40 -62.40 74.88
N THR A 35 31.47 -63.21 75.39
CA THR A 35 30.68 -62.86 76.57
C THR A 35 31.58 -62.81 77.80
N VAL A 36 31.91 -61.59 78.25
CA VAL A 36 32.67 -61.32 79.50
C VAL A 36 31.79 -61.57 80.75
N VAL A 37 31.11 -62.72 80.74
CA VAL A 37 30.39 -63.34 81.86
C VAL A 37 31.33 -64.33 82.58
N GLY A 38 32.46 -64.69 81.94
CA GLY A 38 33.49 -65.56 82.50
C GLY A 38 34.17 -64.98 83.75
N ASP A 39 34.86 -63.84 83.63
CA ASP A 39 35.73 -63.35 84.72
C ASP A 39 34.98 -63.00 86.01
N GLU A 40 33.83 -62.35 85.93
CA GLU A 40 33.04 -61.99 87.12
C GLU A 40 32.44 -63.24 87.80
N LYS A 41 32.03 -64.25 87.03
CA LYS A 41 31.60 -65.56 87.55
C LYS A 41 32.78 -66.31 88.18
N LEU A 42 33.93 -66.38 87.49
CA LEU A 42 35.14 -67.03 87.98
C LEU A 42 35.70 -66.36 89.23
N MET A 43 35.60 -65.03 89.36
CA MET A 43 35.98 -64.30 90.58
C MET A 43 35.05 -64.63 91.76
N ASN A 44 33.74 -64.70 91.53
CA ASN A 44 32.78 -65.09 92.56
C ASN A 44 32.97 -66.55 93.00
N GLU A 45 33.13 -67.49 92.06
CA GLU A 45 33.47 -68.89 92.35
C GLU A 45 34.81 -69.00 93.10
N ASN A 46 35.80 -68.19 92.74
CA ASN A 46 37.08 -68.10 93.45
C ASN A 46 36.98 -67.45 94.85
N ALA A 47 35.94 -66.67 95.14
CA ALA A 47 35.67 -66.15 96.48
C ALA A 47 34.95 -67.21 97.33
N GLU A 48 33.97 -67.90 96.76
CA GLU A 48 33.20 -68.97 97.39
C GLU A 48 34.10 -70.17 97.74
N LEU A 49 34.91 -70.67 96.80
CA LEU A 49 35.90 -71.73 97.05
C LEU A 49 36.95 -71.33 98.12
N ARG A 50 37.26 -70.04 98.28
CA ARG A 50 38.15 -69.56 99.36
C ARG A 50 37.46 -69.52 100.72
N LEU A 51 36.13 -69.34 100.78
CA LEU A 51 35.34 -69.43 102.00
C LEU A 51 35.13 -70.91 102.40
N GLU A 52 34.74 -71.76 101.45
CA GLU A 52 34.58 -73.20 101.65
C GLU A 52 35.88 -73.85 102.12
N LYS A 53 37.02 -73.52 101.49
CA LYS A 53 38.35 -73.98 101.94
C LYS A 53 38.66 -73.58 103.39
N LYS A 54 38.28 -72.37 103.82
CA LYS A 54 38.45 -71.94 105.22
C LYS A 54 37.56 -72.74 106.17
N LEU A 55 36.30 -72.98 105.80
CA LEU A 55 35.34 -73.77 106.57
C LEU A 55 35.87 -75.21 106.77
N LEU A 56 36.26 -75.88 105.68
CA LEU A 56 36.82 -77.24 105.71
C LEU A 56 38.13 -77.31 106.50
N GLN A 57 38.97 -76.26 106.48
CA GLN A 57 40.16 -76.17 107.33
C GLN A 57 39.81 -76.04 108.82
N GLN A 58 38.71 -75.35 109.15
CA GLN A 58 38.21 -75.17 110.52
C GLN A 58 37.59 -76.48 111.07
N GLU A 59 36.83 -77.20 110.23
CA GLU A 59 36.32 -78.55 110.56
C GLU A 59 37.43 -79.59 110.70
N LEU A 60 38.47 -79.53 109.85
CA LEU A 60 39.67 -80.37 109.96
C LEU A 60 40.47 -80.07 111.24
N ALA A 61 40.48 -78.83 111.72
CA ALA A 61 41.06 -78.49 113.01
C ALA A 61 40.21 -79.03 114.18
N LEU A 62 38.89 -78.86 114.13
CA LEU A 62 37.95 -79.37 115.13
C LEU A 62 38.04 -80.90 115.29
N THR A 63 38.04 -81.64 114.17
CA THR A 63 38.13 -83.11 114.17
C THR A 63 39.48 -83.62 114.65
N ARG A 64 40.58 -82.89 114.41
CA ARG A 64 41.90 -83.17 115.02
C ARG A 64 41.89 -82.94 116.52
N ALA A 65 41.36 -81.79 116.99
CA ALA A 65 41.25 -81.50 118.42
C ALA A 65 40.39 -82.55 119.16
N GLN A 66 39.30 -83.02 118.53
CA GLN A 66 38.51 -84.15 119.03
C GLN A 66 39.31 -85.46 119.06
N GLY A 67 40.07 -85.76 118.00
CA GLY A 67 40.93 -86.96 117.93
C GLY A 67 42.04 -86.97 118.99
N ASP A 68 42.70 -85.83 119.23
CA ASP A 68 43.75 -85.71 120.25
C ASP A 68 43.17 -85.67 121.67
N ALA A 69 41.96 -85.13 121.85
CA ALA A 69 41.22 -85.26 123.11
C ALA A 69 40.86 -86.72 123.42
N LEU A 70 40.40 -87.50 122.43
CA LEU A 70 40.13 -88.93 122.55
C LEU A 70 41.41 -89.74 122.80
N ARG A 71 42.52 -89.44 122.10
CA ARG A 71 43.81 -90.09 122.32
C ARG A 71 44.31 -89.88 123.75
N MET A 72 44.28 -88.65 124.26
CA MET A 72 44.63 -88.40 125.67
C MET A 72 43.64 -89.06 126.65
N ALA A 73 42.35 -89.18 126.32
CA ALA A 73 41.39 -89.88 127.18
C ALA A 73 41.67 -91.39 127.28
N ILE A 74 42.24 -92.00 126.24
CA ILE A 74 42.70 -93.40 126.25
C ILE A 74 43.98 -93.54 127.10
N GLU A 75 44.98 -92.68 126.89
CA GLU A 75 46.26 -92.72 127.62
C GLU A 75 46.10 -92.48 129.13
N ASN A 76 45.13 -91.65 129.54
CA ASN A 76 44.94 -91.27 130.94
C ASN A 76 44.05 -92.23 131.76
N ARG A 77 43.66 -93.40 131.23
CA ARG A 77 42.79 -94.37 131.95
C ARG A 77 43.48 -95.07 133.15
N ALA A 78 44.72 -94.70 133.49
CA ALA A 78 45.53 -95.31 134.55
C ALA A 78 45.74 -94.42 135.79
N ALA A 79 45.10 -93.25 135.90
CA ALA A 79 45.22 -92.36 137.07
C ALA A 79 43.94 -91.57 137.37
N ASP A 80 43.35 -91.78 138.54
CA ASP A 80 42.13 -91.08 138.98
C ASP A 80 42.43 -89.75 139.68
N GLY A 81 41.61 -88.73 139.41
CA GLY A 81 41.57 -87.46 140.16
C GLY A 81 42.01 -86.24 139.34
N ASP A 82 43.27 -86.16 138.93
CA ASP A 82 43.78 -85.01 138.15
C ASP A 82 43.25 -84.99 136.70
N THR A 83 42.95 -86.17 136.17
CA THR A 83 42.36 -86.40 134.85
C THR A 83 41.02 -85.70 134.67
N SER A 84 40.13 -85.78 135.66
CA SER A 84 38.84 -85.06 135.65
C SER A 84 38.99 -83.54 135.58
N LYS A 85 39.99 -82.96 136.27
CA LYS A 85 40.25 -81.52 136.21
C LYS A 85 40.71 -81.11 134.81
N ARG A 86 41.68 -81.83 134.24
CA ARG A 86 42.18 -81.59 132.87
C ARG A 86 41.09 -81.75 131.81
N LEU A 87 40.14 -82.66 132.01
CA LEU A 87 38.97 -82.83 131.13
C LEU A 87 37.98 -81.66 131.25
N VAL A 88 37.70 -81.15 132.45
CA VAL A 88 36.86 -79.96 132.66
C VAL A 88 37.51 -78.71 132.09
N GLU A 89 38.82 -78.52 132.27
CA GLU A 89 39.58 -77.41 131.67
C GLU A 89 39.47 -77.43 130.14
N LYS A 90 39.68 -78.60 129.51
CA LYS A 90 39.49 -78.80 128.07
C LYS A 90 38.05 -78.62 127.60
N LEU A 91 37.05 -79.03 128.38
CA LEU A 91 35.63 -78.81 128.05
C LEU A 91 35.28 -77.33 128.07
N ASN A 92 35.82 -76.57 129.03
CA ASN A 92 35.67 -75.12 129.09
C ASN A 92 36.40 -74.45 127.92
N GLU A 93 37.62 -74.88 127.57
CA GLU A 93 38.37 -74.31 126.45
C GLU A 93 37.71 -74.60 125.10
N THR A 94 37.35 -75.85 124.82
CA THR A 94 36.59 -76.20 123.60
C THR A 94 35.23 -75.51 123.52
N SER A 95 34.60 -75.18 124.66
CA SER A 95 33.39 -74.34 124.70
C SER A 95 33.69 -72.87 124.32
N ARG A 96 34.81 -72.29 124.78
CA ARG A 96 35.30 -70.96 124.37
C ARG A 96 35.66 -70.93 122.88
N GLU A 97 36.39 -71.94 122.40
CA GLU A 97 36.72 -72.13 120.98
C GLU A 97 35.45 -72.24 120.13
N LEU A 98 34.48 -73.05 120.53
CA LEU A 98 33.23 -73.23 119.79
C LEU A 98 32.37 -71.95 119.80
N ALA A 99 32.40 -71.16 120.88
CA ALA A 99 31.78 -69.84 120.93
C ALA A 99 32.47 -68.84 119.98
N SER A 100 33.81 -68.80 119.94
CA SER A 100 34.56 -67.93 119.02
C SER A 100 34.36 -68.36 117.55
N LEU A 101 34.29 -69.68 117.28
CA LEU A 101 33.90 -70.26 115.99
C LEU A 101 32.56 -69.70 115.52
N ARG A 102 31.51 -69.79 116.36
CA ARG A 102 30.17 -69.29 116.05
C ARG A 102 30.17 -67.79 115.74
N THR A 103 30.91 -66.98 116.50
CA THR A 103 31.04 -65.54 116.24
C THR A 103 31.80 -65.25 114.93
N SER A 104 32.87 -65.99 114.64
CA SER A 104 33.60 -65.85 113.38
C SER A 104 32.76 -66.26 112.16
N TYR A 105 31.92 -67.29 112.31
CA TYR A 105 31.02 -67.77 111.27
C TYR A 105 29.90 -66.75 110.98
N THR A 106 29.24 -66.20 112.02
CA THR A 106 28.19 -65.18 111.80
C THR A 106 28.77 -63.89 111.23
N GLN A 107 29.99 -63.50 111.61
CA GLN A 107 30.69 -62.38 110.98
C GLN A 107 30.95 -62.66 109.49
N LEU A 108 31.56 -63.80 109.13
CA LEU A 108 31.80 -64.18 107.72
C LEU A 108 30.49 -64.27 106.90
N GLN A 109 29.40 -64.76 107.50
CA GLN A 109 28.08 -64.78 106.89
C GLN A 109 27.55 -63.37 106.62
N SER A 110 27.80 -62.41 107.52
CA SER A 110 27.43 -61.00 107.31
C SER A 110 28.28 -60.33 106.24
N GLU A 111 29.59 -60.61 106.19
CA GLU A 111 30.52 -60.11 105.17
C GLU A 111 30.15 -60.63 103.77
N ARG A 112 29.86 -61.94 103.65
CA ARG A 112 29.36 -62.56 102.42
C ARG A 112 28.05 -61.93 101.95
N ASN A 113 27.07 -61.76 102.85
CA ASN A 113 25.78 -61.16 102.50
C ASN A 113 25.95 -59.69 102.06
N ARG A 114 26.88 -58.93 102.66
CA ARG A 114 27.21 -57.56 102.26
C ARG A 114 27.88 -57.51 100.88
N ALA A 115 28.79 -58.44 100.58
CA ALA A 115 29.39 -58.55 99.25
C ALA A 115 28.33 -58.81 98.16
N VAL A 116 27.41 -59.75 98.41
CA VAL A 116 26.28 -60.05 97.50
C VAL A 116 25.39 -58.82 97.27
N ALA A 117 25.10 -58.02 98.31
CA ALA A 117 24.35 -56.78 98.16
C ALA A 117 25.07 -55.77 97.24
N SER A 118 26.37 -55.54 97.45
CA SER A 118 27.16 -54.64 96.58
C SER A 118 27.31 -55.15 95.14
N ALA A 119 27.24 -56.47 94.92
CA ALA A 119 27.22 -57.06 93.58
C ALA A 119 25.86 -56.85 92.87
N ALA A 120 24.75 -56.85 93.62
CA ALA A 120 23.43 -56.51 93.05
C ALA A 120 23.33 -55.01 92.70
N GLU A 121 23.91 -54.14 93.53
CA GLU A 121 24.05 -52.70 93.23
C GLU A 121 24.93 -52.46 91.98
N SER A 122 26.06 -53.18 91.84
CA SER A 122 26.92 -53.04 90.64
C SER A 122 26.24 -53.60 89.38
N ALA A 123 25.49 -54.70 89.48
CA ALA A 123 24.72 -55.26 88.37
C ALA A 123 23.59 -54.32 87.89
N THR A 124 22.87 -53.68 88.81
CA THR A 124 21.82 -52.71 88.46
C THR A 124 22.40 -51.43 87.87
N LEU A 125 23.56 -50.95 88.36
CA LEU A 125 24.28 -49.83 87.74
C LEU A 125 24.78 -50.16 86.33
N LYS A 126 25.33 -51.38 86.10
CA LYS A 126 25.69 -51.87 84.76
C LYS A 126 24.49 -51.87 83.80
N GLN A 127 23.33 -52.34 84.28
CA GLN A 127 22.09 -52.35 83.48
C GLN A 127 21.61 -50.92 83.14
N GLN A 128 21.69 -49.99 84.10
CA GLN A 128 21.36 -48.58 83.85
C GLN A 128 22.33 -47.93 82.85
N LEU A 129 23.63 -48.20 82.96
CA LEU A 129 24.64 -47.71 82.02
C LEU A 129 24.32 -48.16 80.58
N GLY A 130 24.16 -49.47 80.35
CA GLY A 130 23.79 -50.00 79.02
C GLY A 130 22.48 -49.41 78.48
N ALA A 131 21.48 -49.20 79.34
CA ALA A 131 20.23 -48.54 78.96
C ALA A 131 20.39 -47.03 78.65
N THR A 132 21.43 -46.36 79.15
CA THR A 132 21.79 -44.99 78.74
C THR A 132 22.63 -44.96 77.46
N GLU A 133 23.52 -45.94 77.26
CA GLU A 133 24.31 -46.10 76.04
C GLU A 133 23.41 -46.41 74.83
N GLU A 134 22.42 -47.30 74.99
CA GLU A 134 21.44 -47.58 73.94
C GLU A 134 20.58 -46.34 73.59
N LYS A 135 20.15 -45.56 74.59
CA LYS A 135 19.46 -44.28 74.39
C LYS A 135 20.33 -43.24 73.68
N LEU A 136 21.62 -43.18 74.00
CA LEU A 136 22.58 -42.32 73.30
C LEU A 136 22.75 -42.78 71.84
N ALA A 137 22.92 -44.08 71.60
CA ALA A 137 23.01 -44.66 70.26
C ALA A 137 21.72 -44.47 69.44
N ALA A 138 20.54 -44.46 70.07
CA ALA A 138 19.28 -44.11 69.43
C ALA A 138 19.20 -42.61 69.11
N SER A 139 19.56 -41.74 70.06
CA SER A 139 19.61 -40.28 69.85
C SER A 139 20.59 -39.88 68.73
N LEU A 140 21.74 -40.54 68.64
CA LEU A 140 22.72 -40.33 67.56
C LEU A 140 22.18 -40.78 66.19
N ARG A 141 21.50 -41.93 66.12
CA ARG A 141 20.82 -42.40 64.89
C ARG A 141 19.75 -41.41 64.42
N ASN A 142 18.90 -40.95 65.36
CA ASN A 142 17.88 -39.94 65.07
C ASN A 142 18.49 -38.61 64.61
N TYR A 143 19.60 -38.18 65.22
CA TYR A 143 20.33 -36.99 64.78
C TYR A 143 20.88 -37.14 63.36
N THR A 144 21.48 -38.29 63.02
CA THR A 144 21.97 -38.53 61.64
C THR A 144 20.85 -38.54 60.61
N GLN A 145 19.70 -39.16 60.92
CA GLN A 145 18.53 -39.12 60.04
C GLN A 145 18.03 -37.67 59.84
N LEU A 146 17.96 -36.88 60.92
CA LEU A 146 17.50 -35.49 60.85
C LEU A 146 18.49 -34.59 60.08
N GLN A 147 19.79 -34.88 60.10
CA GLN A 147 20.76 -34.22 59.22
C GLN A 147 20.55 -34.59 57.74
N GLU A 148 20.24 -35.85 57.42
CA GLU A 148 19.88 -36.23 56.05
C GLU A 148 18.58 -35.56 55.58
N GLU A 149 17.57 -35.47 56.44
CA GLU A 149 16.30 -34.80 56.13
C GLU A 149 16.50 -33.30 55.89
N ILE A 150 17.32 -32.62 56.70
CA ILE A 150 17.75 -31.24 56.44
C ILE A 150 18.49 -31.14 55.09
N GLY A 151 19.33 -32.12 54.75
CA GLY A 151 20.01 -32.18 53.45
C GLY A 151 19.04 -32.30 52.27
N LYS A 152 18.06 -33.21 52.36
CA LYS A 152 17.00 -33.42 51.36
C LYS A 152 16.15 -32.17 51.17
N LEU A 153 15.65 -31.59 52.28
CA LEU A 153 14.85 -30.36 52.27
C LEU A 153 15.59 -29.15 51.66
N ARG A 154 16.91 -29.03 51.88
CA ARG A 154 17.72 -27.97 51.22
C ARG A 154 17.79 -28.19 49.71
N ALA A 155 18.08 -29.41 49.27
CA ALA A 155 18.15 -29.74 47.85
C ALA A 155 16.80 -29.53 47.13
N ASP A 156 15.68 -29.82 47.80
CA ASP A 156 14.34 -29.59 47.26
C ASP A 156 14.00 -28.09 47.20
N VAL A 157 14.34 -27.30 48.24
CA VAL A 157 14.20 -25.84 48.22
C VAL A 157 15.02 -25.19 47.09
N ASP A 158 16.24 -25.66 46.86
CA ASP A 158 17.09 -25.13 45.78
C ASP A 158 16.63 -25.59 44.38
N ARG A 159 16.03 -26.78 44.25
CA ARG A 159 15.32 -27.20 43.03
C ARG A 159 14.13 -26.30 42.74
N THR A 160 13.25 -26.08 43.73
CA THR A 160 12.09 -25.20 43.57
C THR A 160 12.48 -23.74 43.31
N ARG A 161 13.63 -23.27 43.83
CA ARG A 161 14.20 -21.97 43.44
C ARG A 161 14.59 -21.93 41.96
N ALA A 162 15.30 -22.95 41.45
CA ALA A 162 15.66 -23.04 40.04
C ALA A 162 14.42 -23.11 39.13
N GLU A 163 13.42 -23.89 39.50
CA GLU A 163 12.12 -23.97 38.81
C GLU A 163 11.42 -22.60 38.76
N ASN A 164 11.37 -21.86 39.88
CA ASN A 164 10.79 -20.51 39.91
C ASN A 164 11.57 -19.49 39.05
N VAL A 165 12.90 -19.61 38.97
CA VAL A 165 13.72 -18.76 38.08
C VAL A 165 13.41 -19.07 36.62
N ALA A 166 13.38 -20.35 36.23
CA ALA A 166 13.04 -20.79 34.87
C ALA A 166 11.61 -20.37 34.46
N LEU A 167 10.63 -20.52 35.36
CA LEU A 167 9.26 -20.04 35.14
C LEU A 167 9.19 -18.50 35.01
N SER A 168 9.98 -17.75 35.80
CA SER A 168 10.07 -16.29 35.66
C SER A 168 10.66 -15.87 34.31
N GLU A 169 11.65 -16.60 33.80
CA GLU A 169 12.23 -16.37 32.48
C GLU A 169 11.27 -16.74 31.34
N GLN A 170 10.54 -17.86 31.47
CA GLN A 170 9.48 -18.25 30.54
C GLN A 170 8.36 -17.20 30.48
N VAL A 171 7.92 -16.66 31.63
CA VAL A 171 6.92 -15.59 31.69
C VAL A 171 7.43 -14.33 30.98
N LYS A 172 8.68 -13.88 31.23
CA LYS A 172 9.26 -12.73 30.53
C LYS A 172 9.28 -12.93 29.00
N SER A 173 9.66 -14.12 28.54
CA SER A 173 9.66 -14.48 27.13
C SER A 173 8.26 -14.40 26.51
N VAL A 174 7.24 -14.97 27.19
CA VAL A 174 5.84 -14.90 26.75
C VAL A 174 5.29 -13.46 26.80
N THR A 175 5.68 -12.63 27.77
CA THR A 175 5.32 -11.21 27.79
C THR A 175 5.90 -10.47 26.58
N ALA A 176 7.19 -10.63 26.29
CA ALA A 176 7.84 -10.00 25.14
C ALA A 176 7.23 -10.46 23.80
N GLN A 177 6.87 -11.75 23.67
CA GLN A 177 6.16 -12.27 22.50
C GLN A 177 4.76 -11.66 22.34
N ASN A 178 4.03 -11.43 23.44
CA ASN A 178 2.74 -10.76 23.41
C ASN A 178 2.87 -9.28 23.03
N GLU A 179 3.87 -8.57 23.54
CA GLU A 179 4.16 -7.18 23.15
C GLU A 179 4.51 -7.07 21.66
N GLN A 180 5.35 -7.99 21.15
CA GLN A 180 5.67 -8.09 19.73
C GLN A 180 4.44 -8.39 18.87
N ALA A 181 3.56 -9.30 19.31
CA ALA A 181 2.31 -9.61 18.61
C ALA A 181 1.32 -8.43 18.60
N GLN A 182 1.22 -7.68 19.71
CA GLN A 182 0.41 -6.46 19.78
C GLN A 182 0.95 -5.36 18.85
N ALA A 183 2.27 -5.17 18.80
CA ALA A 183 2.91 -4.25 17.85
C ALA A 183 2.65 -4.65 16.38
N ALA A 184 2.76 -5.94 16.05
CA ALA A 184 2.47 -6.45 14.71
C ALA A 184 1.00 -6.25 14.32
N LEU A 185 0.05 -6.47 15.24
CA LEU A 185 -1.38 -6.20 15.02
C LEU A 185 -1.66 -4.69 14.87
N ALA A 186 -1.00 -3.83 15.65
CA ALA A 186 -1.11 -2.38 15.50
C ALA A 186 -0.60 -1.92 14.11
N GLN A 187 0.51 -2.48 13.64
CA GLN A 187 1.04 -2.17 12.31
C GLN A 187 0.13 -2.70 11.19
N LEU A 188 -0.37 -3.93 11.28
CA LEU A 188 -1.33 -4.48 10.31
C LEU A 188 -2.61 -3.63 10.21
N ASN A 189 -3.08 -3.06 11.33
CA ASN A 189 -4.22 -2.14 11.34
C ASN A 189 -3.90 -0.81 10.64
N LEU A 190 -2.68 -0.27 10.80
CA LEU A 190 -2.23 0.93 10.07
C LEU A 190 -2.14 0.66 8.57
N ASP A 191 -1.55 -0.48 8.17
CA ASP A 191 -1.43 -0.90 6.77
C ASP A 191 -2.81 -1.12 6.12
N PHE A 192 -3.76 -1.71 6.86
CA PHE A 192 -5.15 -1.89 6.41
C PHE A 192 -5.89 -0.54 6.22
N VAL A 193 -5.70 0.43 7.12
CA VAL A 193 -6.25 1.78 6.96
C VAL A 193 -5.61 2.48 5.75
N ALA A 194 -4.29 2.40 5.59
CA ALA A 194 -3.59 2.96 4.43
C ALA A 194 -4.06 2.33 3.11
N GLN A 195 -4.29 1.01 3.08
CA GLN A 195 -4.83 0.30 1.92
C GLN A 195 -6.28 0.73 1.62
N LYS A 196 -7.12 0.92 2.64
CA LYS A 196 -8.49 1.44 2.51
C LYS A 196 -8.50 2.85 1.92
N ASP A 197 -7.66 3.74 2.43
CA ASP A 197 -7.54 5.12 1.93
C ASP A 197 -6.99 5.17 0.50
N ALA A 198 -6.00 4.35 0.17
CA ALA A 198 -5.49 4.22 -1.19
C ALA A 198 -6.56 3.70 -2.15
N ARG A 199 -7.35 2.70 -1.73
CA ARG A 199 -8.50 2.21 -2.50
C ARG A 199 -9.56 3.30 -2.70
N PHE A 200 -9.91 4.06 -1.65
CA PHE A 200 -10.89 5.14 -1.74
C PHE A 200 -10.46 6.24 -2.73
N ARG A 201 -9.18 6.63 -2.71
CA ARG A 201 -8.61 7.55 -3.72
C ARG A 201 -8.72 6.98 -5.13
N ALA A 202 -8.30 5.73 -5.35
CA ALA A 202 -8.41 5.08 -6.65
C ALA A 202 -9.87 4.94 -7.15
N GLU A 203 -10.85 4.76 -6.25
CA GLU A 203 -12.27 4.78 -6.58
C GLU A 203 -12.77 6.19 -6.96
N GLN A 204 -12.27 7.25 -6.31
CA GLN A 204 -12.52 8.64 -6.68
C GLN A 204 -11.89 9.00 -8.04
N ASP A 205 -10.61 8.67 -8.26
CA ASP A 205 -9.90 8.91 -9.52
C ASP A 205 -10.62 8.21 -10.69
N ALA A 206 -11.04 6.95 -10.48
CA ALA A 206 -11.83 6.21 -11.46
C ALA A 206 -13.26 6.75 -11.65
N ALA A 207 -13.82 7.53 -10.71
CA ALA A 207 -15.08 8.24 -10.90
C ALA A 207 -14.89 9.54 -11.72
N THR A 208 -13.80 10.25 -11.48
CA THR A 208 -13.37 11.43 -12.27
C THR A 208 -13.13 11.03 -13.73
N LEU A 209 -12.28 10.03 -13.98
CA LEU A 209 -11.98 9.54 -15.34
C LEU A 209 -13.22 9.04 -16.10
N ARG A 210 -14.19 8.42 -15.41
CA ARG A 210 -15.49 8.04 -16.03
C ARG A 210 -16.32 9.26 -16.41
N THR A 211 -16.24 10.34 -15.63
CA THR A 211 -16.96 11.60 -15.89
C THR A 211 -16.34 12.35 -17.07
N GLU A 212 -15.01 12.40 -17.15
CA GLU A 212 -14.26 12.95 -18.28
C GLU A 212 -14.50 12.15 -19.57
N LEU A 213 -14.42 10.81 -19.52
CA LEU A 213 -14.72 9.97 -20.69
C LEU A 213 -16.17 10.20 -21.20
N LYS A 214 -17.12 10.42 -20.28
CA LYS A 214 -18.51 10.73 -20.62
C LYS A 214 -18.70 12.13 -21.21
N SER A 215 -17.83 13.10 -20.91
CA SER A 215 -17.85 14.43 -21.55
C SER A 215 -17.11 14.46 -22.91
N VAL A 216 -16.13 13.57 -23.11
CA VAL A 216 -15.43 13.40 -24.40
C VAL A 216 -16.29 12.64 -25.43
N ALA A 217 -17.12 11.67 -25.00
CA ALA A 217 -17.99 10.89 -25.87
C ALA A 217 -18.94 11.70 -26.79
N PRO A 218 -19.66 12.75 -26.35
CA PRO A 218 -20.44 13.60 -27.26
C PRO A 218 -19.54 14.39 -28.22
N ASN A 219 -18.36 14.85 -27.79
CA ASN A 219 -17.45 15.62 -28.62
C ASN A 219 -16.89 14.79 -29.79
N SER A 220 -16.52 13.52 -29.54
CA SER A 220 -16.09 12.61 -30.62
C SER A 220 -17.24 12.26 -31.58
N SER A 221 -18.47 12.15 -31.08
CA SER A 221 -19.68 11.99 -31.90
C SER A 221 -19.90 13.21 -32.80
N VAL A 222 -19.89 14.43 -32.26
CA VAL A 222 -20.06 15.69 -33.02
C VAL A 222 -18.95 15.85 -34.08
N LEU A 223 -17.69 15.58 -33.73
CA LEU A 223 -16.58 15.61 -34.70
C LEU A 223 -16.76 14.56 -35.81
N SER A 224 -17.31 13.38 -35.50
CA SER A 224 -17.63 12.37 -36.52
C SER A 224 -18.75 12.84 -37.46
N GLN A 225 -19.79 13.48 -36.92
CA GLN A 225 -20.91 14.02 -37.68
C GLN A 225 -20.48 15.19 -38.59
N GLN A 226 -19.69 16.14 -38.06
CA GLN A 226 -19.09 17.23 -38.83
C GLN A 226 -18.23 16.70 -39.99
N ARG A 227 -17.42 15.68 -39.74
CA ARG A 227 -16.61 15.04 -40.79
C ARG A 227 -17.47 14.34 -41.84
N THR A 228 -18.61 13.74 -41.47
CA THR A 228 -19.55 13.18 -42.46
C THR A 228 -20.33 14.24 -43.24
N GLY A 229 -20.66 15.38 -42.61
CA GLY A 229 -21.26 16.55 -43.26
C GLY A 229 -20.32 17.13 -44.31
N ALA A 230 -19.12 17.55 -43.91
CA ALA A 230 -18.11 18.07 -44.81
C ALA A 230 -17.73 17.09 -45.95
N ALA A 231 -17.78 15.77 -45.69
CA ALA A 231 -17.59 14.75 -46.72
C ALA A 231 -18.81 14.54 -47.64
N ALA A 232 -20.01 14.95 -47.26
CA ALA A 232 -21.18 15.03 -48.12
C ALA A 232 -21.17 16.33 -48.93
N ASP A 233 -20.85 17.47 -48.30
CA ASP A 233 -20.72 18.78 -48.96
C ASP A 233 -19.64 18.73 -50.05
N ALA A 234 -18.48 18.14 -49.75
CA ALA A 234 -17.42 17.94 -50.74
C ALA A 234 -17.82 17.01 -51.90
N ARG A 235 -18.72 16.03 -51.67
CA ARG A 235 -19.30 15.22 -52.76
C ARG A 235 -20.32 16.00 -53.57
N SER A 236 -21.09 16.89 -52.94
CA SER A 236 -22.04 17.76 -53.63
C SER A 236 -21.30 18.71 -54.57
N LEU A 237 -20.28 19.41 -54.06
CA LEU A 237 -19.42 20.28 -54.87
C LEU A 237 -18.69 19.51 -55.98
N ALA A 238 -18.19 18.30 -55.70
CA ALA A 238 -17.57 17.46 -56.73
C ALA A 238 -18.58 16.99 -57.80
N ALA A 239 -19.84 16.74 -57.43
CA ALA A 239 -20.91 16.38 -58.36
C ALA A 239 -21.40 17.59 -59.18
N GLU A 240 -21.43 18.78 -58.57
CA GLU A 240 -21.72 20.05 -59.23
C GLU A 240 -20.65 20.39 -60.26
N HIS A 241 -19.37 20.36 -59.89
CA HIS A 241 -18.26 20.52 -60.85
C HIS A 241 -18.20 19.39 -61.89
N ALA A 242 -18.64 18.17 -61.58
CA ALA A 242 -18.79 17.10 -62.58
C ALA A 242 -19.94 17.41 -63.58
N ALA A 243 -21.04 18.01 -63.12
CA ALA A 243 -22.13 18.47 -63.98
C ALA A 243 -21.72 19.69 -64.82
N GLU A 244 -21.03 20.68 -64.25
CA GLU A 244 -20.45 21.83 -64.97
C GLU A 244 -19.48 21.36 -66.06
N THR A 245 -18.54 20.47 -65.72
CA THR A 245 -17.58 19.95 -66.71
C THR A 245 -18.21 19.00 -67.74
N ALA A 246 -19.34 18.37 -67.44
CA ALA A 246 -20.15 17.66 -68.43
C ALA A 246 -20.90 18.62 -69.37
N ALA A 247 -21.49 19.70 -68.83
CA ALA A 247 -22.16 20.74 -69.61
C ALA A 247 -21.17 21.49 -70.52
N LEU A 248 -19.98 21.83 -70.03
CA LEU A 248 -18.89 22.43 -70.82
C LEU A 248 -18.41 21.50 -71.94
N LYS A 249 -18.38 20.17 -71.72
CA LYS A 249 -18.09 19.20 -72.79
C LYS A 249 -19.22 19.16 -73.83
N GLN A 250 -20.48 19.13 -73.41
CA GLN A 250 -21.62 19.20 -74.33
C GLN A 250 -21.62 20.49 -75.15
N GLN A 251 -21.27 21.63 -74.55
CA GLN A 251 -21.09 22.90 -75.26
C GLN A 251 -19.92 22.83 -76.26
N LEU A 252 -18.78 22.24 -75.88
CA LEU A 252 -17.64 22.06 -76.78
C LEU A 252 -17.97 21.15 -77.98
N ASP A 253 -18.72 20.07 -77.75
CA ASP A 253 -19.13 19.14 -78.81
C ASP A 253 -20.23 19.72 -79.71
N ALA A 254 -21.14 20.55 -79.17
CA ALA A 254 -22.07 21.35 -79.96
C ALA A 254 -21.34 22.42 -80.81
N LEU A 255 -20.33 23.08 -80.25
CA LEU A 255 -19.46 24.03 -80.97
C LEU A 255 -18.66 23.34 -82.08
N ARG A 256 -18.15 22.13 -81.85
CA ARG A 256 -17.52 21.29 -82.89
C ARG A 256 -18.50 20.99 -84.02
N LEU A 257 -19.71 20.53 -83.70
CA LEU A 257 -20.75 20.26 -84.69
C LEU A 257 -21.14 21.51 -85.50
N GLN A 258 -21.17 22.69 -84.86
CA GLN A 258 -21.34 23.96 -85.57
C GLN A 258 -20.17 24.28 -86.50
N VAL A 259 -18.92 24.07 -86.08
CA VAL A 259 -17.72 24.26 -86.93
C VAL A 259 -17.73 23.30 -88.12
N ASP A 260 -18.08 22.03 -87.92
CA ASP A 260 -18.19 21.04 -88.99
C ASP A 260 -19.33 21.39 -89.97
N THR A 261 -20.46 21.89 -89.47
CA THR A 261 -21.58 22.38 -90.29
C THR A 261 -21.17 23.60 -91.11
N LEU A 262 -20.51 24.60 -90.51
CA LEU A 262 -19.99 25.78 -91.21
C LEU A 262 -18.88 25.42 -92.21
N ALA A 263 -18.10 24.37 -91.95
CA ALA A 263 -17.13 23.84 -92.91
C ALA A 263 -17.83 23.19 -94.13
N ALA A 264 -18.93 22.46 -93.91
CA ALA A 264 -19.76 21.91 -94.98
C ALA A 264 -20.50 22.99 -95.78
N GLU A 265 -21.03 24.02 -95.13
CA GLU A 265 -21.59 25.20 -95.80
C GLU A 265 -20.53 25.93 -96.63
N ARG A 266 -19.30 26.05 -96.12
CA ARG A 266 -18.18 26.67 -96.84
C ARG A 266 -17.77 25.85 -98.07
N THR A 267 -17.71 24.52 -98.00
CA THR A 267 -17.40 23.70 -99.18
C THR A 267 -18.52 23.73 -100.21
N GLU A 268 -19.79 23.74 -99.78
CA GLU A 268 -20.95 23.93 -100.66
C GLU A 268 -20.98 25.32 -101.32
N LEU A 269 -20.72 26.39 -100.58
CA LEU A 269 -20.61 27.75 -101.14
C LEU A 269 -19.45 27.85 -102.13
N ASN A 270 -18.30 27.23 -101.83
CA ASN A 270 -17.16 27.20 -102.76
C ASN A 270 -17.48 26.37 -104.02
N ARG A 271 -18.21 25.25 -103.89
CA ARG A 271 -18.72 24.46 -105.01
C ARG A 271 -19.66 25.31 -105.88
N ARG A 272 -20.62 26.02 -105.27
CA ARG A 272 -21.55 26.93 -105.98
C ARG A 272 -20.82 28.08 -106.69
N LEU A 273 -19.78 28.64 -106.06
CA LEU A 273 -18.92 29.67 -106.68
C LEU A 273 -18.18 29.13 -107.90
N SER A 274 -17.64 27.90 -107.82
CA SER A 274 -16.97 27.22 -108.95
C SER A 274 -17.91 26.74 -110.05
N ALA A 275 -19.22 26.67 -109.77
CA ALA A 275 -20.27 26.24 -110.70
C ALA A 275 -21.07 27.42 -111.30
N ALA A 276 -20.71 28.66 -110.98
CA ALA A 276 -21.34 29.84 -111.58
C ALA A 276 -20.85 30.01 -113.04
N PRO A 277 -21.74 30.06 -114.04
CA PRO A 277 -21.34 30.37 -115.41
C PRO A 277 -20.88 31.84 -115.50
N ALA A 278 -19.86 32.10 -116.32
CA ALA A 278 -19.31 33.43 -116.54
C ALA A 278 -19.68 33.96 -117.95
N PRO A 279 -20.89 34.52 -118.15
CA PRO A 279 -21.23 35.22 -119.38
C PRO A 279 -20.60 36.62 -119.45
N ASP A 280 -20.48 37.12 -120.68
CA ASP A 280 -20.47 38.54 -121.03
C ASP A 280 -19.32 39.47 -120.64
N LEU A 281 -18.22 39.02 -120.03
CA LEU A 281 -17.01 39.86 -119.92
C LEU A 281 -16.53 40.33 -121.32
N ALA A 282 -16.44 39.40 -122.28
CA ALA A 282 -16.11 39.70 -123.68
C ALA A 282 -17.17 40.57 -124.40
N ASN A 283 -18.44 40.49 -123.98
CA ASN A 283 -19.52 41.32 -124.53
C ASN A 283 -19.39 42.78 -124.04
N VAL A 284 -18.94 42.98 -122.80
CA VAL A 284 -18.63 44.31 -122.24
C VAL A 284 -17.40 44.92 -122.92
N GLU A 285 -16.32 44.15 -123.12
CA GLU A 285 -15.13 44.62 -123.83
C GLU A 285 -15.43 45.05 -125.28
N ALA A 286 -16.22 44.27 -126.02
CA ALA A 286 -16.63 44.61 -127.38
C ALA A 286 -17.45 45.91 -127.46
N LYS A 287 -18.32 46.16 -126.46
CA LYS A 287 -19.10 47.41 -126.35
C LYS A 287 -18.21 48.60 -126.01
N LEU A 288 -17.27 48.45 -125.08
CA LEU A 288 -16.30 49.50 -124.73
C LEU A 288 -15.40 49.87 -125.92
N ALA A 289 -14.89 48.88 -126.65
CA ALA A 289 -14.08 49.08 -127.85
C ALA A 289 -14.85 49.75 -129.01
N THR A 290 -16.18 49.67 -129.02
CA THR A 290 -17.03 50.37 -130.00
C THR A 290 -17.22 51.82 -129.60
N ALA A 291 -17.66 52.09 -128.36
CA ALA A 291 -17.87 53.44 -127.85
C ALA A 291 -16.62 54.34 -127.92
N LEU A 292 -15.42 53.76 -127.78
CA LEU A 292 -14.16 54.49 -127.93
C LEU A 292 -13.88 54.93 -129.38
N ARG A 293 -14.36 54.21 -130.41
CA ARG A 293 -14.24 54.65 -131.81
C ARG A 293 -15.17 55.82 -132.09
N ASP A 294 -16.43 55.72 -131.66
CA ASP A 294 -17.44 56.76 -131.84
C ASP A 294 -16.99 58.08 -131.20
N ALA A 295 -16.38 58.00 -130.01
CA ALA A 295 -15.76 59.15 -129.33
C ALA A 295 -14.57 59.77 -130.09
N THR A 296 -13.81 58.98 -130.87
CA THR A 296 -12.76 59.53 -131.75
C THR A 296 -13.31 60.17 -133.01
N ALA A 297 -14.36 59.60 -133.62
CA ALA A 297 -14.99 60.13 -134.83
C ALA A 297 -15.61 61.52 -134.59
N LEU A 298 -16.42 61.66 -133.52
CA LEU A 298 -17.00 62.93 -133.08
C LEU A 298 -15.94 64.01 -132.78
N ARG A 299 -14.72 63.59 -132.38
CA ARG A 299 -13.61 64.50 -132.11
C ARG A 299 -12.96 65.01 -133.40
N SER A 300 -12.77 64.16 -134.41
CA SER A 300 -12.31 64.61 -135.73
C SER A 300 -13.32 65.52 -136.43
N GLU A 301 -14.62 65.24 -136.29
CA GLU A 301 -15.69 66.07 -136.84
C GLU A 301 -15.73 67.48 -136.19
N ASN A 302 -15.50 67.56 -134.88
CA ASN A 302 -15.36 68.84 -134.17
C ASN A 302 -14.17 69.69 -134.65
N GLU A 303 -13.03 69.07 -134.99
CA GLU A 303 -11.90 69.82 -135.57
C GLU A 303 -12.16 70.25 -137.02
N GLN A 304 -12.91 69.45 -137.80
CA GLN A 304 -13.37 69.87 -139.14
C GLN A 304 -14.32 71.07 -139.06
N LEU A 305 -15.26 71.09 -138.10
CA LEU A 305 -16.16 72.23 -137.85
C LEU A 305 -15.40 73.48 -137.38
N LYS A 306 -14.32 73.34 -136.60
CA LYS A 306 -13.41 74.47 -136.30
C LYS A 306 -12.69 74.98 -137.54
N ALA A 307 -12.18 74.10 -138.40
CA ALA A 307 -11.51 74.49 -139.63
C ALA A 307 -12.45 75.24 -140.60
N ALA A 308 -13.69 74.75 -140.76
CA ALA A 308 -14.73 75.45 -141.53
C ALA A 308 -15.06 76.83 -140.93
N ARG A 309 -15.12 76.95 -139.61
CA ARG A 309 -15.31 78.25 -138.92
C ARG A 309 -14.13 79.21 -139.12
N ALA A 310 -12.90 78.70 -139.21
CA ALA A 310 -11.74 79.53 -139.54
C ALA A 310 -11.81 80.06 -140.98
N GLN A 311 -12.10 79.21 -141.96
CA GLN A 311 -12.29 79.63 -143.36
C GLN A 311 -13.41 80.67 -143.52
N MET A 312 -14.50 80.53 -142.76
CA MET A 312 -15.60 81.51 -142.74
C MET A 312 -15.18 82.85 -142.10
N SER A 313 -14.18 82.86 -141.22
CA SER A 313 -13.56 84.08 -140.68
C SER A 313 -12.65 84.77 -141.71
N ASP A 314 -11.87 84.01 -142.48
CA ASP A 314 -11.02 84.56 -143.55
C ASP A 314 -11.85 85.17 -144.68
N GLN A 315 -12.99 84.56 -145.02
CA GLN A 315 -13.97 85.14 -145.95
C GLN A 315 -14.56 86.47 -145.42
N LEU A 316 -14.75 86.59 -144.08
CA LEU A 316 -15.20 87.83 -143.46
C LEU A 316 -14.15 88.95 -143.56
N ALA A 317 -12.85 88.62 -143.52
CA ALA A 317 -11.76 89.58 -143.70
C ALA A 317 -11.65 90.07 -145.16
N GLN A 318 -11.83 89.18 -146.14
CA GLN A 318 -11.85 89.56 -147.57
C GLN A 318 -13.04 90.48 -147.92
N LEU A 319 -14.16 90.36 -147.19
CA LEU A 319 -15.32 91.25 -147.33
C LEU A 319 -15.09 92.68 -146.78
N GLN A 320 -13.91 93.01 -146.27
CA GLN A 320 -13.57 94.38 -145.83
C GLN A 320 -12.83 95.22 -146.88
N THR A 321 -12.40 94.63 -148.02
CA THR A 321 -11.51 95.30 -148.99
C THR A 321 -12.16 95.82 -150.28
N SER A 322 -13.49 95.72 -150.44
CA SER A 322 -14.20 96.28 -151.60
C SER A 322 -15.64 96.74 -151.28
N GLY A 323 -16.14 97.70 -152.06
CA GLY A 323 -17.36 98.47 -151.78
C GLY A 323 -18.70 97.71 -151.93
N PRO A 324 -19.80 98.28 -151.41
CA PRO A 324 -20.99 97.51 -151.04
C PRO A 324 -22.00 97.26 -152.18
N ALA A 325 -22.67 96.10 -152.11
CA ALA A 325 -23.90 95.81 -152.85
C ALA A 325 -24.99 95.27 -151.88
N PRO A 326 -26.23 95.77 -151.91
CA PRO A 326 -27.24 95.44 -150.90
C PRO A 326 -27.79 94.01 -150.96
N SER A 327 -27.51 93.24 -152.02
CA SER A 327 -27.91 91.85 -152.17
C SER A 327 -27.22 90.89 -151.19
N ALA A 328 -25.96 91.15 -150.83
CA ALA A 328 -25.18 90.28 -149.95
C ALA A 328 -25.76 90.19 -148.52
N VAL A 329 -26.35 91.28 -148.02
CA VAL A 329 -26.97 91.34 -146.68
C VAL A 329 -28.18 90.41 -146.56
N GLN A 330 -28.87 90.14 -147.68
CA GLN A 330 -29.99 89.21 -147.71
C GLN A 330 -29.52 87.75 -147.58
N ALA A 331 -28.42 87.38 -148.26
CA ALA A 331 -27.84 86.04 -148.20
C ALA A 331 -27.31 85.71 -146.79
N LEU A 332 -26.58 86.64 -146.15
CA LEU A 332 -26.07 86.46 -144.78
C LEU A 332 -27.21 86.23 -143.76
N ARG A 333 -28.37 86.87 -143.94
CA ARG A 333 -29.55 86.63 -143.05
C ARG A 333 -30.15 85.24 -143.21
N VAL A 334 -30.09 84.64 -144.40
CA VAL A 334 -30.54 83.25 -144.62
C VAL A 334 -29.55 82.30 -143.95
N GLN A 335 -28.25 82.42 -144.23
CA GLN A 335 -27.23 81.58 -143.62
C GLN A 335 -27.19 81.67 -142.09
N LEU A 336 -27.42 82.86 -141.51
CA LEU A 336 -27.52 83.02 -140.05
C LEU A 336 -28.73 82.25 -139.48
N ARG A 337 -29.86 82.23 -140.20
CA ARG A 337 -31.08 81.51 -139.79
C ARG A 337 -30.90 80.01 -139.89
N ASP A 338 -30.23 79.52 -140.93
CA ASP A 338 -29.94 78.09 -141.11
C ASP A 338 -28.89 77.57 -140.11
N ALA A 339 -27.90 78.40 -139.75
CA ALA A 339 -26.98 78.10 -138.65
C ALA A 339 -27.71 78.06 -137.28
N GLN A 340 -28.71 78.92 -137.06
CA GLN A 340 -29.51 78.92 -135.84
C GLN A 340 -30.46 77.71 -135.75
N THR A 341 -31.03 77.22 -136.87
CA THR A 341 -31.82 75.97 -136.86
C THR A 341 -30.93 74.75 -136.60
N GLN A 342 -29.75 74.65 -137.23
CA GLN A 342 -28.77 73.58 -136.94
C GLN A 342 -28.36 73.55 -135.46
N ALA A 343 -28.12 74.71 -134.83
CA ALA A 343 -27.80 74.80 -133.41
C ALA A 343 -28.94 74.26 -132.51
N SER A 344 -30.21 74.49 -132.89
CA SER A 344 -31.36 73.94 -132.14
C SER A 344 -31.46 72.42 -132.24
N VAL A 345 -31.23 71.83 -133.42
CA VAL A 345 -31.26 70.37 -133.62
C VAL A 345 -30.19 69.67 -132.79
N LEU A 346 -28.94 70.16 -132.82
CA LEU A 346 -27.85 69.59 -132.01
C LEU A 346 -28.09 69.73 -130.49
N THR A 347 -28.82 70.76 -130.07
CA THR A 347 -29.21 70.95 -128.66
C THR A 347 -30.26 69.92 -128.24
N GLU A 348 -31.25 69.64 -129.09
CA GLU A 348 -32.28 68.64 -128.82
C GLU A 348 -31.73 67.20 -128.88
N GLU A 349 -30.79 66.92 -129.79
CA GLU A 349 -30.11 65.63 -129.87
C GLU A 349 -29.22 65.37 -128.63
N ASN A 350 -28.51 66.39 -128.14
CA ASN A 350 -27.83 66.30 -126.85
C ASN A 350 -28.80 66.04 -125.69
N ALA A 351 -29.98 66.65 -125.68
CA ALA A 351 -31.00 66.37 -124.67
C ALA A 351 -31.50 64.91 -124.74
N ARG A 352 -31.72 64.37 -125.94
CA ARG A 352 -32.12 62.97 -126.17
C ARG A 352 -31.02 61.98 -125.75
N LEU A 353 -29.76 62.25 -126.05
CA LEU A 353 -28.62 61.45 -125.58
C LEU A 353 -28.50 61.47 -124.06
N LYS A 354 -28.66 62.64 -123.43
CA LYS A 354 -28.63 62.79 -121.97
C LYS A 354 -29.77 62.04 -121.29
N ALA A 355 -30.99 62.07 -121.86
CA ALA A 355 -32.14 61.32 -121.36
C ALA A 355 -31.92 59.80 -121.43
N ARG A 356 -31.26 59.28 -122.47
CA ARG A 356 -30.90 57.85 -122.58
C ARG A 356 -29.83 57.40 -121.57
N LEU A 357 -29.13 58.35 -120.92
CA LEU A 357 -28.11 58.11 -119.90
C LEU A 357 -28.62 58.28 -118.45
N SER A 358 -29.82 58.82 -118.23
CA SER A 358 -30.28 59.24 -116.89
C SER A 358 -31.68 58.73 -116.47
N GLY A 359 -32.24 57.71 -117.13
CA GLY A 359 -33.63 57.29 -116.96
C GLY A 359 -33.86 55.92 -116.31
N ALA A 360 -33.68 55.80 -114.98
CA ALA A 360 -34.07 54.60 -114.21
C ALA A 360 -34.23 54.84 -112.68
N ALA A 361 -34.98 55.88 -112.27
CA ALA A 361 -35.26 56.23 -110.86
C ALA A 361 -36.48 57.18 -110.78
N PRO A 362 -36.97 57.60 -109.58
CA PRO A 362 -36.72 57.12 -108.21
C PRO A 362 -37.98 56.37 -107.67
N ASN A 363 -38.74 56.63 -106.58
CA ASN A 363 -38.78 57.57 -105.42
C ASN A 363 -39.91 57.10 -104.45
N PRO A 364 -40.14 57.67 -103.23
CA PRO A 364 -39.23 58.20 -102.20
C PRO A 364 -39.49 57.60 -100.78
N ALA A 365 -38.69 58.03 -99.78
CA ALA A 365 -39.05 57.99 -98.35
C ALA A 365 -39.92 59.21 -97.94
N PRO A 366 -40.17 59.47 -96.63
CA PRO A 366 -39.37 60.51 -95.96
C PRO A 366 -39.03 60.25 -94.48
N ALA A 367 -38.35 61.19 -93.81
CA ALA A 367 -37.92 61.11 -92.41
C ALA A 367 -38.32 62.36 -91.59
N VAL A 368 -38.50 62.22 -90.26
CA VAL A 368 -38.77 63.32 -89.30
C VAL A 368 -38.31 62.98 -87.86
N THR A 369 -38.43 63.95 -86.94
CA THR A 369 -38.12 63.91 -85.48
C THR A 369 -39.13 64.83 -84.74
N PRO A 370 -39.19 64.96 -83.37
CA PRO A 370 -38.27 64.48 -82.33
C PRO A 370 -38.95 63.80 -81.10
N ALA A 371 -39.15 64.53 -79.99
CA ALA A 371 -39.68 64.12 -78.68
C ALA A 371 -41.02 64.87 -78.39
N PRO A 372 -41.77 64.69 -77.25
CA PRO A 372 -41.46 63.98 -75.99
C PRO A 372 -42.62 63.07 -75.46
N ALA A 373 -42.66 62.78 -74.15
CA ALA A 373 -43.73 62.02 -73.44
C ALA A 373 -44.86 62.94 -72.89
N PRO A 374 -46.07 62.41 -72.54
CA PRO A 374 -46.34 61.89 -71.18
C PRO A 374 -47.37 60.72 -71.09
N ALA A 375 -47.86 60.38 -69.87
CA ALA A 375 -48.82 59.31 -69.55
C ALA A 375 -50.30 59.81 -69.44
N PRO A 376 -51.35 58.96 -69.19
CA PRO A 376 -51.63 58.37 -67.86
C PRO A 376 -52.24 56.93 -67.85
N ALA A 377 -52.70 56.44 -66.68
CA ALA A 377 -53.26 55.10 -66.41
C ALA A 377 -54.82 55.08 -66.30
N PRO A 378 -55.50 53.96 -65.90
CA PRO A 378 -55.74 53.69 -64.46
C PRO A 378 -55.92 52.22 -63.99
N ALA A 379 -55.82 51.99 -62.65
CA ALA A 379 -56.59 51.12 -61.71
C ALA A 379 -57.04 49.67 -62.08
N ALA A 380 -57.19 48.68 -61.17
CA ALA A 380 -56.96 48.46 -59.72
C ALA A 380 -56.74 46.92 -59.50
N GLY A 381 -56.36 46.32 -58.35
CA GLY A 381 -56.17 46.69 -56.93
C GLY A 381 -55.84 45.40 -56.11
N SER A 382 -55.91 45.25 -54.78
CA SER A 382 -56.09 46.18 -53.65
C SER A 382 -55.70 45.53 -52.28
N ALA A 383 -54.59 46.00 -51.68
CA ALA A 383 -54.26 46.02 -50.23
C ALA A 383 -53.92 44.71 -49.41
N PRO A 384 -53.18 44.83 -48.26
CA PRO A 384 -52.70 43.74 -47.37
C PRO A 384 -53.41 43.78 -45.97
N PRO A 385 -52.86 43.49 -44.75
CA PRO A 385 -51.49 43.67 -44.16
C PRO A 385 -50.80 42.33 -43.75
N ALA A 386 -49.49 42.18 -43.53
CA ALA A 386 -48.41 42.99 -42.93
C ALA A 386 -48.30 42.96 -41.38
N ASN A 387 -47.14 42.56 -40.86
CA ASN A 387 -46.43 43.31 -39.81
C ASN A 387 -44.92 42.98 -39.79
N SER A 388 -44.10 43.97 -39.46
CA SER A 388 -42.65 43.85 -39.19
C SER A 388 -42.27 44.87 -38.12
N GLY A 389 -41.56 44.44 -37.07
CA GLY A 389 -41.25 45.28 -35.92
C GLY A 389 -39.83 45.07 -35.39
N VAL A 390 -38.86 45.79 -35.96
CA VAL A 390 -37.51 45.94 -35.39
C VAL A 390 -37.30 47.42 -35.09
N VAL A 391 -36.99 47.75 -33.83
CA VAL A 391 -36.46 49.06 -33.42
C VAL A 391 -35.36 48.85 -32.39
N THR A 392 -34.23 49.54 -32.59
CA THR A 392 -33.05 49.49 -31.72
C THR A 392 -32.85 50.86 -31.06
N ILE A 393 -32.59 50.89 -29.75
CA ILE A 393 -32.05 52.07 -29.04
C ILE A 393 -30.87 51.61 -28.13
N ARG A 394 -29.94 52.52 -27.82
CA ARG A 394 -28.59 52.26 -27.25
C ARG A 394 -28.31 53.22 -26.04
N PRO A 395 -27.08 53.38 -25.52
CA PRO A 395 -26.55 52.80 -24.27
C PRO A 395 -26.36 53.76 -23.07
N SER A 396 -26.00 53.21 -21.91
CA SER A 396 -25.21 53.78 -20.77
C SER A 396 -24.83 52.62 -19.80
N GLY A 397 -23.90 52.67 -18.83
CA GLY A 397 -22.98 53.73 -18.35
C GLY A 397 -23.28 54.18 -16.90
N VAL A 398 -22.34 54.37 -15.96
CA VAL A 398 -20.86 54.15 -15.88
C VAL A 398 -20.44 53.92 -14.40
N ASN A 399 -19.35 53.18 -14.13
CA ASN A 399 -18.52 53.01 -12.90
C ASN A 399 -19.03 53.38 -11.48
N ALA A 400 -18.73 52.51 -10.50
CA ALA A 400 -18.33 52.87 -9.12
C ALA A 400 -17.43 51.77 -8.50
N THR A 401 -16.65 52.07 -7.45
CA THR A 401 -15.71 51.15 -6.79
C THR A 401 -15.51 51.49 -5.31
N LEU A 402 -15.01 50.54 -4.50
CA LEU A 402 -14.84 50.61 -3.02
C LEU A 402 -16.20 50.45 -2.29
N ILE A 403 -16.31 49.85 -1.09
CA ILE A 403 -15.47 49.96 0.13
C ILE A 403 -15.11 48.58 0.73
N THR A 404 -13.93 48.51 1.37
CA THR A 404 -13.50 47.40 2.25
C THR A 404 -13.99 47.59 3.68
N THR A 405 -14.59 46.55 4.27
CA THR A 405 -14.67 46.40 5.74
C THR A 405 -14.39 44.96 6.15
N VAL A 406 -13.47 44.76 7.09
CA VAL A 406 -13.15 43.46 7.71
C VAL A 406 -13.90 43.36 9.03
N GLN A 407 -14.49 42.20 9.34
CA GLN A 407 -14.98 41.89 10.69
C GLN A 407 -14.72 40.42 11.08
N PRO A 408 -14.04 40.14 12.20
CA PRO A 408 -13.67 38.78 12.62
C PRO A 408 -14.78 38.07 13.44
N PRO A 409 -14.73 36.73 13.58
CA PRO A 409 -15.74 35.94 14.29
C PRO A 409 -15.64 36.01 15.82
N PRO A 410 -16.75 35.77 16.55
CA PRO A 410 -16.76 35.75 18.01
C PRO A 410 -16.04 34.51 18.58
N ARG A 411 -15.17 34.75 19.56
CA ARG A 411 -14.46 33.72 20.34
C ARG A 411 -15.38 33.15 21.43
N VAL A 412 -15.66 31.85 21.41
CA VAL A 412 -16.14 31.11 22.59
C VAL A 412 -14.98 30.72 23.50
N THR A 413 -15.25 30.65 24.81
CA THR A 413 -14.24 30.65 25.87
C THR A 413 -13.87 29.25 26.37
N VAL A 414 -12.57 29.05 26.66
CA VAL A 414 -12.09 27.86 27.38
C VAL A 414 -12.46 27.98 28.86
N GLY A 415 -13.33 27.10 29.35
CA GLY A 415 -13.60 26.96 30.78
C GLY A 415 -12.53 26.13 31.48
N ARG A 416 -11.99 26.62 32.61
CA ARG A 416 -11.08 25.88 33.50
C ARG A 416 -11.42 26.19 34.97
N THR A 417 -12.24 25.34 35.54
CA THR A 417 -12.57 25.18 36.97
C THR A 417 -13.22 23.78 37.08
N ASP A 418 -12.98 22.93 38.09
CA ASP A 418 -12.15 23.05 39.31
C ASP A 418 -11.39 21.75 39.59
N SER A 419 -10.40 21.84 40.49
CA SER A 419 -9.75 20.69 41.12
C SER A 419 -10.11 20.64 42.62
N PRO A 420 -10.82 19.61 43.10
CA PRO A 420 -11.17 19.49 44.52
C PRO A 420 -10.02 18.83 45.29
N ALA A 421 -9.28 19.64 46.07
CA ALA A 421 -8.45 19.12 47.16
C ALA A 421 -9.35 18.60 48.31
N PRO A 422 -8.97 17.55 49.05
CA PRO A 422 -9.87 16.85 49.96
C PRO A 422 -10.05 17.55 51.32
N ALA A 423 -11.28 17.55 51.82
CA ALA A 423 -11.63 17.76 53.22
C ALA A 423 -12.29 16.49 53.79
N PRO A 424 -12.15 16.17 55.09
CA PRO A 424 -12.49 14.86 55.63
C PRO A 424 -14.00 14.66 55.85
N ALA A 425 -14.58 13.68 55.15
CA ALA A 425 -15.93 13.19 55.41
C ALA A 425 -15.89 11.85 56.16
N THR A 426 -16.48 11.82 57.36
CA THR A 426 -16.56 10.63 58.21
C THR A 426 -17.64 9.66 57.70
N GLY A 427 -17.34 8.35 57.65
CA GLY A 427 -18.35 7.29 57.54
C GLY A 427 -18.93 7.00 56.15
N GLY A 428 -18.44 7.62 55.08
CA GLY A 428 -18.85 7.24 53.72
C GLY A 428 -18.17 5.96 53.24
N THR A 429 -18.94 4.87 53.05
CA THR A 429 -18.47 3.60 52.48
C THR A 429 -17.80 3.85 51.14
N ARG A 430 -16.47 3.69 51.07
CA ARG A 430 -15.73 3.89 49.83
C ARG A 430 -16.00 2.72 48.89
N THR A 431 -15.96 2.96 47.59
CA THR A 431 -16.11 1.92 46.58
C THR A 431 -14.99 1.98 45.55
N HIS A 432 -14.64 0.81 45.00
CA HIS A 432 -13.61 0.64 44.00
C HIS A 432 -14.08 -0.32 42.92
N THR A 433 -14.00 0.10 41.66
CA THR A 433 -14.31 -0.76 40.51
C THR A 433 -13.04 -1.48 40.08
N VAL A 434 -13.03 -2.81 40.23
CA VAL A 434 -11.88 -3.69 39.95
C VAL A 434 -11.43 -3.53 38.50
N THR A 435 -10.15 -3.24 38.27
CA THR A 435 -9.55 -3.15 36.93
C THR A 435 -8.73 -4.40 36.58
N GLY A 436 -8.26 -4.49 35.33
CA GLY A 436 -7.50 -5.64 34.84
C GLY A 436 -6.16 -5.79 35.56
N GLY A 437 -6.00 -6.85 36.35
CA GLY A 437 -4.78 -7.13 37.10
C GLY A 437 -4.75 -6.59 38.54
N ASP A 438 -5.89 -6.14 39.08
CA ASP A 438 -6.03 -5.87 40.51
C ASP A 438 -6.15 -7.15 41.35
N THR A 439 -5.72 -7.05 42.62
CA THR A 439 -5.85 -8.10 43.63
C THR A 439 -6.32 -7.48 44.94
N LEU A 440 -6.94 -8.25 45.84
CA LEU A 440 -7.35 -7.71 47.15
C LEU A 440 -6.17 -7.15 47.95
N ALA A 441 -4.97 -7.71 47.78
CA ALA A 441 -3.73 -7.19 48.37
C ALA A 441 -3.29 -5.85 47.73
N LYS A 442 -3.39 -5.68 46.40
CA LYS A 442 -3.17 -4.39 45.73
C LYS A 442 -4.17 -3.33 46.21
N ILE A 443 -5.46 -3.66 46.21
CA ILE A 443 -6.53 -2.74 46.64
C ILE A 443 -6.35 -2.38 48.12
N SER A 444 -6.06 -3.36 48.99
CA SER A 444 -5.72 -3.10 50.40
C SER A 444 -4.50 -2.17 50.53
N THR A 445 -3.47 -2.34 49.70
CA THR A 445 -2.29 -1.45 49.70
C THR A 445 -2.64 -0.05 49.22
N GLN A 446 -3.51 0.09 48.21
CA GLN A 446 -3.96 1.37 47.67
C GLN A 446 -4.82 2.18 48.65
N TYR A 447 -5.69 1.53 49.43
CA TYR A 447 -6.66 2.22 50.31
C TYR A 447 -6.27 2.23 51.80
N TYR A 448 -5.46 1.27 52.26
CA TYR A 448 -5.01 1.19 53.66
C TYR A 448 -3.48 1.26 53.83
N GLY A 449 -2.71 1.41 52.75
CA GLY A 449 -1.24 1.47 52.80
C GLY A 449 -0.55 0.13 53.13
N THR A 450 -1.29 -0.96 53.29
CA THR A 450 -0.78 -2.28 53.63
C THR A 450 -1.54 -3.38 52.88
N PRO A 451 -0.88 -4.44 52.37
CA PRO A 451 -1.58 -5.57 51.77
C PRO A 451 -2.40 -6.36 52.80
N ASN A 452 -2.08 -6.28 54.10
CA ASN A 452 -2.58 -7.21 55.12
C ASN A 452 -4.07 -7.09 55.46
N ARG A 453 -4.76 -6.00 55.06
CA ARG A 453 -6.20 -5.79 55.29
C ARG A 453 -7.08 -6.31 54.15
N TRP A 454 -6.52 -7.10 53.23
CA TRP A 454 -7.25 -7.78 52.15
C TRP A 454 -8.42 -8.63 52.65
N SER A 455 -8.30 -9.21 53.84
CA SER A 455 -9.31 -10.05 54.50
C SER A 455 -10.55 -9.28 54.93
N GLU A 456 -10.39 -8.00 55.34
CA GLU A 456 -11.50 -7.12 55.70
C GLU A 456 -12.30 -6.71 54.45
N ILE A 457 -11.60 -6.46 53.33
CA ILE A 457 -12.25 -6.21 52.03
C ILE A 457 -13.00 -7.47 51.57
N LEU A 458 -12.42 -8.67 51.72
CA LEU A 458 -13.13 -9.92 51.39
C LEU A 458 -14.37 -10.11 52.26
N ALA A 459 -14.25 -9.93 53.58
CA ALA A 459 -15.38 -10.05 54.52
C ALA A 459 -16.53 -9.09 54.17
N ALA A 460 -16.22 -7.84 53.81
CA ALA A 460 -17.19 -6.82 53.43
C ALA A 460 -17.81 -7.01 52.03
N ASN A 461 -17.35 -8.00 51.24
CA ASN A 461 -17.79 -8.25 49.86
C ASN A 461 -18.07 -9.73 49.57
N ARG A 462 -18.34 -10.58 50.56
CA ARG A 462 -18.67 -12.00 50.30
C ARG A 462 -19.98 -12.18 49.52
N ASP A 463 -20.86 -11.18 49.53
CA ASP A 463 -22.04 -11.04 48.66
C ASP A 463 -21.68 -10.89 47.17
N VAL A 464 -20.51 -10.32 46.86
CA VAL A 464 -20.04 -10.06 45.48
C VAL A 464 -18.98 -11.07 45.01
N LEU A 465 -18.13 -11.57 45.93
CA LEU A 465 -16.96 -12.42 45.62
C LEU A 465 -17.15 -13.91 45.96
N GLY A 466 -18.19 -14.27 46.72
CA GLY A 466 -18.52 -15.65 47.07
C GLY A 466 -17.47 -16.35 47.95
N GLU A 467 -17.19 -17.62 47.63
CA GLU A 467 -16.19 -18.46 48.32
C GLU A 467 -14.87 -18.54 47.55
N SER A 468 -14.93 -18.50 46.22
CA SER A 468 -13.76 -18.66 45.34
C SER A 468 -12.83 -17.44 45.26
N ASN A 469 -13.13 -16.35 45.99
CA ASN A 469 -12.33 -15.12 46.07
C ASN A 469 -11.96 -14.53 44.69
N ASN A 470 -12.85 -14.67 43.71
CA ASN A 470 -12.54 -14.41 42.31
C ASN A 470 -12.90 -12.96 41.90
N LEU A 471 -11.89 -12.17 41.55
CA LEU A 471 -12.03 -10.76 41.20
C LEU A 471 -12.41 -10.60 39.72
N VAL A 472 -13.69 -10.35 39.46
CA VAL A 472 -14.19 -10.05 38.12
C VAL A 472 -14.03 -8.56 37.80
N VAL A 473 -13.29 -8.25 36.75
CA VAL A 473 -13.06 -6.89 36.24
C VAL A 473 -14.40 -6.18 35.97
N GLY A 474 -14.50 -4.91 36.36
CA GLY A 474 -15.72 -4.11 36.24
C GLY A 474 -16.71 -4.28 37.40
N ARG A 475 -16.45 -5.16 38.38
CA ARG A 475 -17.26 -5.23 39.62
C ARG A 475 -16.82 -4.16 40.61
N THR A 476 -17.79 -3.56 41.30
CA THR A 476 -17.58 -2.59 42.36
C THR A 476 -17.52 -3.28 43.72
N LEU A 477 -16.42 -3.10 44.45
CA LEU A 477 -16.23 -3.55 45.82
C LEU A 477 -16.44 -2.41 46.81
N ARG A 478 -16.96 -2.73 47.99
CA ARG A 478 -17.04 -1.89 49.18
C ARG A 478 -15.70 -1.91 49.92
N ILE A 479 -15.26 -0.77 50.44
CA ILE A 479 -14.03 -0.62 51.23
C ILE A 479 -14.43 -0.01 52.59
N PRO A 480 -14.34 -0.78 53.69
CA PRO A 480 -14.58 -0.31 55.05
C PRO A 480 -13.76 0.93 55.47
#